data_AF-A0AA48HSE8-F1
#
_entry.id   AF-A0AA48HSE8-F1
#
_cell.length_a   1.000
_cell.length_b   1.000
_cell.length_c   1.000
_cell.angle_alpha   90.00
_cell.angle_beta   90.00
_cell.angle_gamma   90.00
#
_symmetry.space_group_name_H-M   'P 1'
#
loop_
_entity.id
_entity.type
_entity.pdbx_description
1 polymer ?
#
loop_
_entity_poly.entity_id
_entity_poly.type
_entity_poly.pdbx_seq_one_letter_code
_entity_poly.pdbx_strand_id
1 'polypeptide(L)'
;MYTTAANATSLFQYIDDQRSNSQFISDMQSLTTNTNSKDVDSIQNSLVNVQSIDDMVDQIISGESSVTGDKVNDMLDFYFKQVKNELKSITDDLNLANIPPLQNTEDKWHFASDNSDDKSLTNFLNYLNRDTRLSERMEKVVMLSELSERVSARDYAQQLKNEDIADPQIEAYLVSISQQLQDNRYLSVEKGALKLGNYGLASEEYQSRFSK
;
A
#
# COMPACT_ATOMS: atom_id res chain seq x y z
N MET A 1 -14.80 19.56 35.46
CA MET A 1 -13.85 18.66 34.81
C MET A 1 -14.54 18.11 33.58
N TYR A 2 -14.16 18.58 32.39
CA TYR A 2 -14.70 18.08 31.12
C TYR A 2 -13.57 17.37 30.39
N THR A 3 -13.79 16.10 30.11
CA THR A 3 -12.95 15.21 29.31
C THR A 3 -12.99 15.68 27.87
N THR A 4 -11.87 16.18 27.35
CA THR A 4 -11.64 16.42 25.93
C THR A 4 -11.65 15.08 25.21
N ALA A 5 -12.71 14.82 24.43
CA ALA A 5 -12.75 13.75 23.45
C ALA A 5 -11.64 14.02 22.41
N ALA A 6 -10.74 13.06 22.26
CA ALA A 6 -9.66 13.10 21.28
C ALA A 6 -10.26 13.14 19.87
N ASN A 7 -9.89 14.16 19.11
CA ASN A 7 -10.21 14.30 17.70
C ASN A 7 -9.59 13.12 16.94
N ALA A 8 -10.42 12.16 16.52
CA ALA A 8 -10.03 11.14 15.56
C ALA A 8 -10.11 11.77 14.16
N THR A 9 -9.00 12.35 13.72
CA THR A 9 -8.84 12.86 12.35
C THR A 9 -8.70 11.65 11.43
N SER A 10 -9.65 11.45 10.51
CA SER A 10 -9.51 10.43 9.47
C SER A 10 -8.24 10.70 8.64
N LEU A 11 -7.48 9.66 8.29
CA LEU A 11 -6.29 9.76 7.42
C LEU A 11 -6.60 10.45 6.08
N PHE A 12 -7.86 10.47 5.65
CA PHE A 12 -8.31 11.18 4.43
C PHE A 12 -8.79 12.61 4.70
N GLN A 13 -9.13 12.98 5.94
CA GLN A 13 -9.45 14.36 6.31
C GLN A 13 -8.23 15.28 6.20
N TYR A 14 -7.02 14.73 6.38
CA TYR A 14 -5.77 15.43 6.10
C TYR A 14 -5.50 15.58 4.58
N ILE A 15 -6.12 14.74 3.75
CA ILE A 15 -5.90 14.68 2.29
C ILE A 15 -6.90 15.57 1.52
N ASP A 16 -8.13 15.72 1.99
CA ASP A 16 -9.18 16.46 1.27
C ASP A 16 -9.01 17.99 1.37
N ASP A 17 -8.31 18.49 2.39
CA ASP A 17 -8.13 19.93 2.65
C ASP A 17 -7.20 20.66 1.64
N GLN A 18 -6.70 20.02 0.57
CA GLN A 18 -5.69 20.61 -0.31
C GLN A 18 -5.82 20.49 -1.85
N ARG A 19 -6.74 19.72 -2.49
CA ARG A 19 -6.66 19.55 -3.98
C ARG A 19 -7.98 19.50 -4.77
N SER A 20 -8.01 20.26 -5.87
CA SER A 20 -9.15 20.50 -6.76
C SER A 20 -9.61 19.27 -7.59
N ASN A 21 -10.90 18.96 -7.48
CA ASN A 21 -11.66 17.80 -8.00
C ASN A 21 -11.56 17.41 -9.51
N SER A 22 -11.01 18.20 -10.43
CA SER A 22 -11.22 17.97 -11.87
C SER A 22 -10.29 16.92 -12.50
N GLN A 23 -9.03 16.83 -12.07
CA GLN A 23 -8.04 15.92 -12.65
C GLN A 23 -8.26 14.46 -12.21
N PHE A 24 -8.71 14.28 -10.97
CA PHE A 24 -9.02 12.98 -10.36
C PHE A 24 -10.16 12.25 -11.09
N ILE A 25 -11.22 12.97 -11.46
CA ILE A 25 -12.38 12.42 -12.18
C ILE A 25 -12.01 11.86 -13.56
N SER A 26 -11.07 12.51 -14.27
CA SER A 26 -10.65 12.10 -15.62
C SER A 26 -9.75 10.87 -15.59
N ASP A 27 -8.82 10.80 -14.64
CA ASP A 27 -7.99 9.60 -14.42
C ASP A 27 -8.86 8.40 -13.98
N MET A 28 -9.95 8.66 -13.25
CA MET A 28 -10.90 7.67 -12.76
C MET A 28 -11.84 7.11 -13.84
N GLN A 29 -12.19 7.88 -14.88
CA GLN A 29 -12.95 7.34 -16.02
C GLN A 29 -12.19 6.22 -16.76
N SER A 30 -10.86 6.18 -16.67
CA SER A 30 -10.06 5.08 -17.26
C SER A 30 -10.18 3.74 -16.51
N LEU A 31 -10.63 3.76 -15.24
CA LEU A 31 -10.98 2.56 -14.44
C LEU A 31 -12.37 2.00 -14.79
N THR A 32 -13.26 2.84 -15.33
CA THR A 32 -14.70 2.54 -15.46
C THR A 32 -15.10 1.58 -16.57
N THR A 33 -14.15 0.93 -17.25
CA THR A 33 -14.55 -0.24 -18.07
C THR A 33 -14.97 -1.43 -17.21
N ASN A 34 -14.58 -1.51 -15.92
CA ASN A 34 -14.98 -2.62 -15.03
C ASN A 34 -15.37 -2.26 -13.57
N THR A 35 -15.11 -1.03 -13.08
CA THR A 35 -15.40 -0.69 -11.66
C THR A 35 -16.16 0.63 -11.59
N ASN A 36 -17.34 0.64 -10.95
CA ASN A 36 -18.20 1.84 -10.92
C ASN A 36 -17.56 2.92 -10.03
N SER A 37 -17.69 4.20 -10.40
CA SER A 37 -17.15 5.32 -9.59
C SER A 37 -17.66 5.32 -8.14
N LYS A 38 -18.86 4.80 -7.88
CA LYS A 38 -19.43 4.62 -6.54
C LYS A 38 -18.66 3.63 -5.67
N ASP A 39 -18.00 2.65 -6.28
CA ASP A 39 -17.18 1.67 -5.56
C ASP A 39 -15.93 2.33 -5.00
N VAL A 40 -15.32 3.28 -5.74
CA VAL A 40 -14.15 4.05 -5.28
C VAL A 40 -14.52 4.96 -4.11
N ASP A 41 -15.63 5.71 -4.22
CA ASP A 41 -16.13 6.56 -3.14
C ASP A 41 -16.52 5.72 -1.91
N SER A 42 -17.04 4.51 -2.11
CA SER A 42 -17.37 3.61 -1.00
C SER A 42 -16.12 3.03 -0.34
N ILE A 43 -15.07 2.73 -1.10
CA ILE A 43 -13.78 2.28 -0.56
C ILE A 43 -13.13 3.40 0.24
N GLN A 44 -13.13 4.62 -0.29
CA GLN A 44 -12.67 5.81 0.43
C GLN A 44 -13.47 6.01 1.73
N ASN A 45 -14.80 5.90 1.70
CA ASN A 45 -15.63 6.05 2.90
C ASN A 45 -15.48 4.89 3.91
N SER A 46 -15.22 3.66 3.46
CA SER A 46 -14.92 2.53 4.34
C SER A 46 -13.52 2.69 4.97
N LEU A 47 -12.53 3.14 4.19
CA LEU A 47 -11.19 3.48 4.70
C LEU A 47 -11.21 4.68 5.68
N VAL A 48 -12.19 5.58 5.57
CA VAL A 48 -12.37 6.76 6.44
C VAL A 48 -12.92 6.41 7.83
N ASN A 49 -13.73 5.35 7.95
CA ASN A 49 -14.51 5.03 9.15
C ASN A 49 -13.94 3.88 10.00
N VAL A 50 -12.79 3.35 9.61
CA VAL A 50 -12.19 2.19 10.26
C VAL A 50 -11.01 2.65 11.12
N GLN A 51 -10.98 2.22 12.39
CA GLN A 51 -10.00 2.66 13.38
C GLN A 51 -8.59 2.10 13.13
N SER A 52 -8.44 1.01 12.36
CA SER A 52 -7.16 0.39 12.01
C SER A 52 -7.20 -0.40 10.69
N ILE A 53 -6.04 -0.65 10.06
CA ILE A 53 -5.96 -1.53 8.88
C ILE A 53 -6.52 -2.93 9.20
N ASP A 54 -6.30 -3.42 10.43
CA ASP A 54 -6.76 -4.75 10.85
C ASP A 54 -8.30 -4.84 10.89
N ASP A 55 -8.97 -3.80 11.41
CA ASP A 55 -10.44 -3.71 11.39
C ASP A 55 -10.99 -3.69 9.95
N MET A 56 -10.25 -3.12 8.99
CA MET A 56 -10.67 -3.09 7.58
C MET A 56 -10.55 -4.47 6.97
N VAL A 57 -9.47 -5.18 7.30
CA VAL A 57 -9.30 -6.59 6.89
C VAL A 57 -10.44 -7.42 7.46
N ASP A 58 -10.84 -7.22 8.72
CA ASP A 58 -11.98 -7.92 9.33
C ASP A 58 -13.27 -7.72 8.54
N GLN A 59 -13.57 -6.47 8.16
CA GLN A 59 -14.76 -6.15 7.36
C GLN A 59 -14.72 -6.69 5.93
N ILE A 60 -13.52 -6.74 5.31
CA ILE A 60 -13.34 -7.33 3.98
C ILE A 60 -13.62 -8.83 4.02
N ILE A 61 -13.06 -9.53 5.01
CA ILE A 61 -13.20 -10.98 5.17
C ILE A 61 -14.63 -11.36 5.58
N SER A 62 -15.28 -10.58 6.44
CA SER A 62 -16.66 -10.83 6.87
C SER A 62 -17.70 -10.51 5.79
N GLY A 63 -17.30 -9.82 4.71
CA GLY A 63 -18.20 -9.34 3.66
C GLY A 63 -19.08 -8.16 4.09
N GLU A 64 -18.81 -7.58 5.27
CA GLU A 64 -19.50 -6.39 5.78
C GLU A 64 -19.01 -5.11 5.09
N SER A 65 -17.82 -5.16 4.47
CA SER A 65 -17.30 -4.10 3.62
C SER A 65 -17.84 -4.19 2.19
N SER A 66 -18.17 -3.04 1.60
CA SER A 66 -18.37 -2.93 0.15
C SER A 66 -17.06 -3.05 -0.65
N VAL A 67 -15.91 -3.01 0.05
CA VAL A 67 -14.56 -3.25 -0.46
C VAL A 67 -14.26 -4.73 -0.34
N THR A 68 -13.94 -5.39 -1.45
CA THR A 68 -13.50 -6.78 -1.48
C THR A 68 -11.99 -6.86 -1.67
N GLY A 69 -11.37 -8.01 -1.38
CA GLY A 69 -9.96 -8.24 -1.69
C GLY A 69 -9.62 -7.98 -3.17
N ASP A 70 -10.49 -8.42 -4.08
CA ASP A 70 -10.33 -8.14 -5.52
C ASP A 70 -10.29 -6.64 -5.83
N LYS A 71 -11.14 -5.84 -5.19
CA LYS A 71 -11.14 -4.37 -5.35
C LYS A 71 -9.86 -3.73 -4.82
N VAL A 72 -9.29 -4.26 -3.72
CA VAL A 72 -7.99 -3.81 -3.20
C VAL A 72 -6.89 -4.06 -4.24
N ASN A 73 -6.89 -5.25 -4.86
CA ASN A 73 -5.93 -5.62 -5.89
C ASN A 73 -6.07 -4.77 -7.16
N ASP A 74 -7.29 -4.53 -7.63
CA ASP A 74 -7.55 -3.65 -8.79
C ASP A 74 -7.04 -2.22 -8.55
N MET A 75 -7.26 -1.68 -7.34
CA MET A 75 -6.77 -0.37 -6.95
C MET A 75 -5.25 -0.34 -6.83
N LEU A 76 -4.65 -1.39 -6.25
CA LEU A 76 -3.20 -1.54 -6.17
C LEU A 76 -2.61 -1.48 -7.58
N ASP A 77 -3.12 -2.28 -8.51
CA ASP A 77 -2.63 -2.35 -9.89
C ASP A 77 -2.75 -1.01 -10.61
N PHE A 78 -3.87 -0.30 -10.41
CA PHE A 78 -4.09 1.02 -10.99
C PHE A 78 -3.05 2.04 -10.53
N TYR A 79 -2.88 2.21 -9.21
CA TYR A 79 -1.92 3.16 -8.68
C TYR A 79 -0.49 2.72 -8.96
N PHE A 80 -0.20 1.42 -8.87
CA PHE A 80 1.12 0.86 -9.17
C PHE A 80 1.53 1.16 -10.62
N LYS A 81 0.62 1.00 -11.58
CA LYS A 81 0.88 1.34 -12.99
C LYS A 81 1.20 2.82 -13.20
N GLN A 82 0.48 3.71 -12.51
CA GLN A 82 0.74 5.15 -12.58
C GLN A 82 2.10 5.51 -11.99
N VAL A 83 2.35 5.07 -10.75
CA VAL A 83 3.62 5.30 -10.06
C VAL A 83 4.78 4.73 -10.86
N LYS A 84 4.65 3.51 -11.41
CA LYS A 84 5.65 2.88 -12.27
C LYS A 84 6.00 3.73 -13.48
N ASN A 85 5.00 4.26 -14.19
CA ASN A 85 5.23 5.07 -15.39
C ASN A 85 5.90 6.40 -15.05
N GLU A 86 5.45 7.07 -14.00
CA GLU A 86 6.01 8.36 -13.58
C GLU A 86 7.42 8.21 -13.02
N LEU A 87 7.65 7.23 -12.13
CA LEU A 87 8.98 6.92 -11.63
C LEU A 87 9.91 6.54 -12.76
N LYS A 88 9.46 5.74 -13.74
CA LYS A 88 10.28 5.42 -14.91
C LYS A 88 10.74 6.66 -15.65
N SER A 89 9.85 7.62 -15.90
CA SER A 89 10.21 8.88 -16.57
C SER A 89 11.29 9.62 -15.79
N ILE A 90 11.12 9.75 -14.47
CA ILE A 90 12.07 10.48 -13.61
C ILE A 90 13.41 9.76 -13.55
N THR A 91 13.40 8.42 -13.42
CA THR A 91 14.62 7.63 -13.37
C THR A 91 15.36 7.64 -14.71
N ASP A 92 14.65 7.63 -15.83
CA ASP A 92 15.25 7.74 -17.17
C ASP A 92 15.91 9.12 -17.34
N ASP A 93 15.23 10.21 -16.94
CA ASP A 93 15.76 11.58 -17.00
C ASP A 93 17.01 11.78 -16.14
N LEU A 94 17.10 11.08 -15.01
CA LEU A 94 18.24 11.12 -14.08
C LEU A 94 19.29 10.03 -14.37
N ASN A 95 19.08 9.20 -15.39
CA ASN A 95 19.91 8.04 -15.74
C ASN A 95 20.14 7.08 -14.56
N LEU A 96 19.09 6.82 -13.78
CA LEU A 96 19.08 5.96 -12.61
C LEU A 96 18.44 4.62 -12.94
N ALA A 97 19.25 3.59 -13.21
CA ALA A 97 18.72 2.24 -13.43
C ALA A 97 18.27 1.55 -12.13
N ASN A 98 18.79 1.99 -10.98
CA ASN A 98 18.48 1.43 -9.67
C ASN A 98 18.21 2.56 -8.68
N ILE A 99 17.15 2.39 -7.89
CA ILE A 99 16.78 3.26 -6.79
C ILE A 99 16.72 2.38 -5.53
N PRO A 100 17.53 2.68 -4.49
CA PRO A 100 17.50 1.94 -3.24
C PRO A 100 16.13 1.95 -2.56
N PRO A 101 15.88 1.06 -1.59
CA PRO A 101 14.66 1.08 -0.79
C PRO A 101 14.33 2.47 -0.24
N LEU A 102 13.12 2.92 -0.58
CA LEU A 102 12.51 4.18 -0.19
C LEU A 102 11.38 3.92 0.79
N GLN A 103 11.38 4.67 1.87
CA GLN A 103 10.33 4.64 2.89
C GLN A 103 9.79 6.05 3.08
N ASN A 104 8.52 6.13 3.44
CA ASN A 104 7.89 7.37 3.84
C ASN A 104 7.82 7.41 5.36
N THR A 105 8.48 8.40 5.96
CA THR A 105 8.31 8.74 7.37
C THR A 105 8.01 10.22 7.48
N GLU A 106 7.01 10.57 8.31
CA GLU A 106 6.61 11.96 8.54
C GLU A 106 6.33 12.75 7.25
N ASP A 107 5.57 12.15 6.33
CA ASP A 107 5.18 12.70 5.02
C ASP A 107 6.36 12.99 4.07
N LYS A 108 7.51 12.35 4.29
CA LYS A 108 8.70 12.49 3.44
C LYS A 108 9.31 11.16 3.07
N TRP A 109 9.64 11.04 1.79
CA TRP A 109 10.42 9.93 1.27
C TRP A 109 11.90 10.11 1.61
N HIS A 110 12.48 9.05 2.12
CA HIS A 110 13.91 8.92 2.40
C HIS A 110 14.40 7.54 1.97
N PHE A 111 15.70 7.44 1.69
CA PHE A 111 16.33 6.14 1.53
C PHE A 111 16.56 5.47 2.89
N ALA A 112 16.57 4.14 2.92
CA ALA A 112 16.93 3.39 4.13
C ALA A 112 18.42 3.52 4.50
N SER A 113 19.29 3.79 3.51
CA SER A 113 20.71 4.06 3.69
C SER A 113 21.06 5.50 3.32
N ASP A 114 22.08 6.05 3.99
CA ASP A 114 22.62 7.35 3.58
C ASP A 114 23.29 7.21 2.21
N ASN A 115 22.72 7.90 1.22
CA ASN A 115 23.19 7.94 -0.16
C ASN A 115 23.54 9.39 -0.56
N SER A 116 23.91 10.24 0.41
CA SER A 116 24.13 11.68 0.23
C SER A 116 25.24 12.05 -0.77
N ASP A 117 26.17 11.14 -1.06
CA ASP A 117 27.23 11.34 -2.05
C ASP A 117 26.73 11.19 -3.51
N ASP A 118 25.57 10.58 -3.74
CA ASP A 118 24.98 10.45 -5.08
C ASP A 118 24.03 11.63 -5.37
N LYS A 119 24.51 12.55 -6.19
CA LYS A 119 23.76 13.74 -6.61
C LYS A 119 22.48 13.38 -7.38
N SER A 120 22.47 12.31 -8.17
CA SER A 120 21.29 11.89 -8.93
C SER A 120 20.23 11.32 -8.00
N LEU A 121 20.61 10.50 -7.01
CA LEU A 121 19.68 10.00 -5.97
C LEU A 121 19.16 11.14 -5.09
N THR A 122 19.99 12.11 -4.77
CA THR A 122 19.57 13.31 -4.02
C THR A 122 18.56 14.13 -4.82
N ASN A 123 18.80 14.36 -6.12
CA ASN A 123 17.87 15.07 -7.00
C ASN A 123 16.56 14.30 -7.17
N PHE A 124 16.62 12.98 -7.28
CA PHE A 124 15.45 12.11 -7.32
C PHE A 124 14.61 12.27 -6.04
N LEU A 125 15.23 12.19 -4.86
CA LEU A 125 14.53 12.35 -3.58
C LEU A 125 13.89 13.74 -3.45
N ASN A 126 14.60 14.79 -3.88
CA ASN A 126 14.08 16.15 -3.90
C ASN A 126 12.89 16.30 -4.86
N TYR A 127 12.90 15.60 -6.00
CA TYR A 127 11.77 15.58 -6.90
C TYR A 127 10.55 14.94 -6.24
N LEU A 128 10.71 13.75 -5.64
CA LEU A 128 9.63 13.03 -4.97
C LEU A 128 9.00 13.86 -3.84
N ASN A 129 9.83 14.46 -2.99
CA ASN A 129 9.35 15.25 -1.86
C ASN A 129 8.75 16.61 -2.27
N ARG A 130 8.98 17.08 -3.50
CA ARG A 130 8.35 18.28 -4.05
C ARG A 130 7.04 17.97 -4.77
N ASP A 131 6.97 16.84 -5.48
CA ASP A 131 5.75 16.38 -6.13
C ASP A 131 4.87 15.63 -5.14
N THR A 132 4.06 16.39 -4.39
CA THR A 132 3.12 15.84 -3.40
C THR A 132 2.16 14.81 -4.01
N ARG A 133 1.79 14.96 -5.29
CA ARG A 133 0.86 14.02 -5.95
C ARG A 133 1.50 12.65 -6.11
N LEU A 134 2.73 12.61 -6.59
CA LEU A 134 3.47 11.38 -6.79
C LEU A 134 3.80 10.75 -5.44
N SER A 135 4.23 11.55 -4.46
CA SER A 135 4.46 11.11 -3.08
C SER A 135 3.23 10.41 -2.47
N GLU A 136 2.06 11.05 -2.57
CA GLU A 136 0.79 10.47 -2.09
C GLU A 136 0.42 9.18 -2.85
N ARG A 137 0.63 9.14 -4.17
CA ARG A 137 0.35 7.93 -4.98
C ARG A 137 1.28 6.78 -4.59
N MET A 138 2.57 7.06 -4.37
CA MET A 138 3.54 6.07 -3.88
C MET A 138 3.11 5.50 -2.53
N GLU A 139 2.68 6.36 -1.61
CA GLU A 139 2.23 5.92 -0.28
C GLU A 139 0.98 5.05 -0.38
N LYS A 140 0.02 5.43 -1.24
CA LYS A 140 -1.16 4.62 -1.52
C LYS A 140 -0.81 3.23 -2.04
N VAL A 141 0.17 3.12 -2.95
CA VAL A 141 0.62 1.82 -3.46
C VAL A 141 1.19 0.96 -2.33
N VAL A 142 2.02 1.53 -1.45
CA VAL A 142 2.60 0.79 -0.31
C VAL A 142 1.52 0.30 0.64
N MET A 143 0.55 1.16 0.98
CA MET A 143 -0.57 0.82 1.86
C MET A 143 -1.50 -0.24 1.25
N LEU A 144 -1.85 -0.11 -0.03
CA LEU A 144 -2.70 -1.08 -0.73
C LEU A 144 -2.02 -2.44 -0.87
N SER A 145 -0.70 -2.44 -1.09
CA SER A 145 0.11 -3.66 -1.08
C SER A 145 0.06 -4.33 0.29
N GLU A 146 0.26 -3.57 1.38
CA GLU A 146 0.17 -4.11 2.73
C GLU A 146 -1.22 -4.68 3.02
N LEU A 147 -2.29 -3.97 2.66
CA LEU A 147 -3.66 -4.43 2.84
C LEU A 147 -3.95 -5.71 2.06
N SER A 148 -3.54 -5.77 0.79
CA SER A 148 -3.65 -6.96 -0.07
C SER A 148 -2.99 -8.19 0.58
N GLU A 149 -1.77 -8.01 1.11
CA GLU A 149 -1.04 -9.09 1.75
C GLU A 149 -1.68 -9.54 3.06
N ARG A 150 -2.20 -8.61 3.87
CA ARG A 150 -2.94 -8.95 5.11
C ARG A 150 -4.22 -9.74 4.81
N VAL A 151 -4.97 -9.35 3.79
CA VAL A 151 -6.16 -10.08 3.33
C VAL A 151 -5.76 -11.49 2.89
N SER A 152 -4.73 -11.59 2.04
CA SER A 152 -4.22 -12.88 1.55
C SER A 152 -3.74 -13.78 2.70
N ALA A 153 -3.02 -13.24 3.68
CA ALA A 153 -2.56 -13.98 4.85
C ALA A 153 -3.72 -14.52 5.69
N ARG A 154 -4.81 -13.77 5.84
CA ARG A 154 -6.00 -14.27 6.54
C ARG A 154 -6.73 -15.34 5.75
N ASP A 155 -6.80 -15.22 4.44
CA ASP A 155 -7.35 -16.28 3.57
C ASP A 155 -6.54 -17.57 3.68
N TYR A 156 -5.20 -17.48 3.70
CA TYR A 156 -4.33 -18.64 3.93
C TYR A 156 -4.50 -19.22 5.34
N ALA A 157 -4.61 -18.38 6.37
CA ALA A 157 -4.88 -18.84 7.73
C ALA A 157 -6.21 -19.60 7.84
N GLN A 158 -7.25 -19.13 7.14
CA GLN A 158 -8.53 -19.83 7.07
C GLN A 158 -8.42 -21.17 6.33
N GLN A 159 -7.62 -21.26 5.27
CA GLN A 159 -7.33 -22.51 4.59
C GLN A 159 -6.61 -23.50 5.51
N LEU A 160 -5.55 -23.07 6.20
CA LEU A 160 -4.81 -23.90 7.16
C LEU A 160 -5.72 -24.42 8.28
N LYS A 161 -6.64 -23.58 8.77
CA LYS A 161 -7.65 -23.98 9.75
C LYS A 161 -8.58 -25.07 9.21
N ASN A 162 -9.00 -24.96 7.94
CA ASN A 162 -9.83 -25.96 7.29
C ASN A 162 -9.07 -27.28 6.99
N GLU A 163 -7.74 -27.23 6.97
CA GLU A 163 -6.83 -28.37 6.83
C GLU A 163 -6.42 -28.99 8.18
N ASP A 164 -7.09 -28.61 9.28
CA ASP A 164 -6.82 -29.07 10.65
C ASP A 164 -5.37 -28.78 11.13
N ILE A 165 -4.72 -27.74 10.57
CA ILE A 165 -3.44 -27.25 11.08
C ILE A 165 -3.65 -26.63 12.47
N ALA A 166 -2.72 -26.90 13.39
CA ALA A 166 -2.86 -26.48 14.77
C ALA A 166 -2.80 -24.94 14.91
N ASP A 167 -3.70 -24.37 15.73
CA ASP A 167 -3.80 -22.92 15.97
C ASP A 167 -2.44 -22.22 16.24
N PRO A 168 -1.51 -22.78 17.06
CA PRO A 168 -0.21 -22.15 17.28
C PRO A 168 0.64 -21.98 16.01
N GLN A 169 0.47 -22.86 15.01
CA GLN A 169 1.19 -22.77 13.73
C GLN A 169 0.59 -21.68 12.84
N ILE A 170 -0.75 -21.52 12.88
CA ILE A 170 -1.48 -20.47 12.18
C ILE A 170 -1.14 -19.10 12.78
N GLU A 171 -1.13 -18.99 14.11
CA GLU A 171 -0.72 -17.78 14.82
C GLU A 171 0.73 -17.39 14.48
N ALA A 172 1.66 -18.36 14.52
CA ALA A 172 3.06 -18.12 14.17
C ALA A 172 3.24 -17.63 12.73
N TYR A 173 2.41 -18.12 11.80
CA TYR A 173 2.37 -17.64 10.42
C TYR A 173 1.89 -16.19 10.34
N LEU A 174 0.76 -15.86 10.96
CA LEU A 174 0.19 -14.50 10.95
C LEU A 174 1.10 -13.47 11.62
N VAL A 175 1.77 -13.83 12.72
CA VAL A 175 2.76 -12.99 13.39
C VAL A 175 3.97 -12.76 12.49
N SER A 176 4.48 -13.80 11.83
CA SER A 176 5.61 -13.70 10.90
C SER A 176 5.30 -12.73 9.76
N ILE A 177 4.14 -12.89 9.11
CA ILE A 177 3.72 -11.99 8.04
C ILE A 177 3.57 -10.55 8.53
N SER A 178 2.92 -10.34 9.68
CA SER A 178 2.75 -8.99 10.22
C SER A 178 4.09 -8.28 10.43
N GLN A 179 5.11 -9.00 10.91
CA GLN A 179 6.46 -8.47 11.08
C GLN A 179 7.12 -8.19 9.72
N GLN A 180 7.09 -9.15 8.80
CA GLN A 180 7.70 -8.99 7.48
C GLN A 180 7.08 -7.83 6.69
N LEU A 181 5.77 -7.62 6.81
CA LEU A 181 5.07 -6.49 6.17
C LEU A 181 5.56 -5.14 6.69
N GLN A 182 5.82 -5.02 8.00
CA GLN A 182 6.37 -3.80 8.59
C GLN A 182 7.81 -3.57 8.13
N ASP A 183 8.64 -4.61 8.17
CA ASP A 183 10.07 -4.52 7.82
C ASP A 183 10.28 -4.23 6.33
N ASN A 184 9.37 -4.70 5.48
CA ASN A 184 9.46 -4.55 4.02
C ASN A 184 8.51 -3.49 3.45
N ARG A 185 8.10 -2.53 4.28
CA ARG A 185 7.27 -1.39 3.87
C ARG A 185 8.11 -0.36 3.09
N TYR A 186 8.51 -0.71 1.87
CA TYR A 186 9.31 0.17 1.00
C TYR A 186 8.97 0.00 -0.49
N LEU A 187 9.39 0.99 -1.27
CA LEU A 187 9.45 0.96 -2.74
C LEU A 187 10.92 0.94 -3.18
N SER A 188 11.23 0.25 -4.26
CA SER A 188 12.55 0.34 -4.88
C SER A 188 12.44 0.27 -6.40
N VAL A 189 13.51 0.63 -7.10
CA VAL A 189 13.62 0.38 -8.55
C VAL A 189 14.85 -0.47 -8.77
N GLU A 190 14.66 -1.60 -9.44
CA GLU A 190 15.75 -2.51 -9.79
C GLU A 190 15.75 -2.75 -11.28
N LYS A 191 16.87 -2.42 -11.95
CA LYS A 191 17.02 -2.55 -13.42
C LYS A 191 15.86 -1.88 -14.17
N GLY A 192 15.43 -0.71 -13.69
CA GLY A 192 14.32 0.08 -14.25
C GLY A 192 12.92 -0.46 -13.96
N ALA A 193 12.76 -1.50 -13.14
CA ALA A 193 11.47 -2.03 -12.72
C ALA A 193 11.14 -1.59 -11.30
N LEU A 194 9.96 -0.97 -11.12
CA LEU A 194 9.40 -0.69 -9.80
C LEU A 194 9.13 -1.99 -9.03
N LYS A 195 9.50 -2.00 -7.75
CA LYS A 195 9.32 -3.10 -6.81
C LYS A 195 8.65 -2.60 -5.54
N LEU A 196 7.81 -3.47 -4.97
CA LEU A 196 7.21 -3.31 -3.65
C LEU A 196 7.89 -4.32 -2.74
N GLY A 197 8.47 -3.86 -1.64
CA GLY A 197 9.18 -4.75 -0.73
C GLY A 197 8.26 -5.78 -0.07
N ASN A 198 6.99 -5.41 0.13
CA ASN A 198 6.03 -6.22 0.85
C ASN A 198 5.18 -7.15 -0.03
N TYR A 199 5.26 -7.03 -1.36
CA TYR A 199 4.39 -7.77 -2.27
C TYR A 199 4.82 -9.24 -2.40
N GLY A 200 3.87 -10.16 -2.21
CA GLY A 200 4.04 -11.62 -2.31
C GLY A 200 4.40 -12.33 -1.02
N LEU A 201 4.70 -11.60 0.07
CA LEU A 201 5.20 -12.19 1.32
C LEU A 201 4.24 -13.20 1.94
N ALA A 202 2.92 -12.94 1.93
CA ALA A 202 1.91 -13.85 2.45
C ALA A 202 1.98 -15.23 1.80
N SER A 203 2.14 -15.26 0.48
CA SER A 203 2.22 -16.50 -0.30
C SER A 203 3.56 -17.20 -0.11
N GLU A 204 4.67 -16.45 -0.12
CA GLU A 204 6.02 -17.00 0.08
C GLU A 204 6.15 -17.69 1.44
N GLU A 205 5.68 -17.05 2.51
CA GLU A 205 5.73 -17.61 3.86
C GLU A 205 4.82 -18.83 4.00
N TYR A 206 3.63 -18.81 3.39
CA TYR A 206 2.71 -19.95 3.38
C TYR A 206 3.38 -21.16 2.69
N GLN A 207 3.97 -20.94 1.51
CA GLN A 207 4.67 -21.98 0.77
C GLN A 207 5.87 -22.52 1.54
N SER A 208 6.71 -21.64 2.11
CA SER A 208 7.89 -22.01 2.89
C SER A 208 7.56 -22.91 4.08
N ARG A 209 6.42 -22.69 4.74
CA ARG A 209 6.03 -23.42 5.96
C ARG A 209 5.21 -24.67 5.70
N PHE A 210 4.31 -24.63 4.74
CA PHE A 210 3.22 -25.60 4.63
C PHE A 210 3.18 -26.34 3.29
N SER A 211 3.84 -25.85 2.24
CA SER A 211 3.95 -26.57 0.97
C SER A 211 5.18 -27.49 0.99
N LYS A 212 4.94 -28.80 1.16
CA LYS A 212 5.92 -29.87 0.94
C LYS A 212 5.42 -30.85 -0.12
#